data_AF-P0C1H6-F1
#
_entry.id   AF-P0C1H6-F1
#
_cell.length_a   1.000
_cell.length_b   1.000
_cell.length_c   1.000
_cell.angle_alpha   90.00
_cell.angle_beta   90.00
_cell.angle_gamma   90.00
#
_symmetry.space_group_name_H-M   'P 1'
#
loop_
_entity.id
_entity.type
_entity.pdbx_description
1 polymer ?
#
loop_
_entity_poly.entity_id
_entity_poly.type
_entity_poly.pdbx_seq_one_letter_code
_entity_poly.pdbx_strand_id
1 'polypeptide(L)'
;MAAASAMAEASSETTSEEGQSIQEPKEANSTKAQKQKRRGCRGSRRRHANRRGDSFGDSFTPYFPRVLKQVHQGLSLSQEAVSVMDSMIHDILDRIATEAGQLAHYTKRVTITSRDIQMAVRLLLPGKMGKLAEAQGTNAALRTSLCAIWQQRK
;
A
#
# COMPACT_ATOMS: atom_id res chain seq x y z
N MET A 1 -39.73 20.12 -31.35
CA MET A 1 -40.31 19.56 -30.11
C MET A 1 -39.20 19.46 -29.06
N ALA A 2 -39.43 20.06 -27.87
CA ALA A 2 -38.65 20.05 -26.61
C ALA A 2 -37.14 20.42 -26.69
N ALA A 3 -36.59 21.55 -26.23
CA ALA A 3 -36.74 22.49 -25.09
C ALA A 3 -36.13 22.03 -23.74
N ALA A 4 -35.02 22.67 -23.32
CA ALA A 4 -34.59 23.07 -21.94
C ALA A 4 -33.05 23.32 -21.91
N SER A 5 -32.53 24.57 -21.91
CA SER A 5 -32.20 25.47 -20.76
C SER A 5 -31.41 24.81 -19.63
N ALA A 6 -30.11 25.07 -19.42
CA ALA A 6 -29.42 26.28 -18.92
C ALA A 6 -29.65 26.56 -17.42
N MET A 7 -28.60 26.38 -16.59
CA MET A 7 -28.39 27.06 -15.30
C MET A 7 -26.89 27.03 -14.95
N ALA A 8 -26.35 28.20 -14.64
CA ALA A 8 -24.99 28.49 -14.18
C ALA A 8 -25.02 28.76 -12.67
N GLU A 9 -23.93 28.45 -11.96
CA GLU A 9 -23.71 28.98 -10.62
C GLU A 9 -22.21 29.20 -10.39
N ALA A 10 -21.87 30.40 -9.91
CA ALA A 10 -20.56 30.89 -9.54
C ALA A 10 -20.63 31.46 -8.12
N SER A 11 -19.65 31.14 -7.28
CA SER A 11 -19.32 31.80 -6.00
C SER A 11 -17.87 31.38 -5.69
N SER A 12 -16.86 32.23 -5.92
CA SER A 12 -16.33 33.29 -5.04
C SER A 12 -15.81 32.79 -3.69
N GLU A 13 -14.48 32.78 -3.51
CA GLU A 13 -13.83 33.31 -2.30
C GLU A 13 -12.31 33.45 -2.51
N THR A 14 -11.83 34.67 -2.26
CA THR A 14 -10.45 35.13 -2.27
C THR A 14 -9.99 35.33 -0.83
N THR A 15 -8.79 34.85 -0.48
CA THR A 15 -8.05 35.38 0.68
C THR A 15 -6.55 35.37 0.43
N SER A 16 -5.98 36.56 0.59
CA SER A 16 -4.59 37.02 0.47
C SER A 16 -3.68 36.45 1.58
N GLU A 17 -2.42 36.09 1.30
CA GLU A 17 -1.16 36.83 1.53
C GLU A 17 -0.39 36.44 2.83
N GLU A 18 0.92 36.72 2.81
CA GLU A 18 2.00 36.44 3.79
C GLU A 18 2.60 35.02 3.78
N GLY A 19 3.92 34.80 3.75
CA GLY A 19 5.07 35.69 3.83
C GLY A 19 6.31 34.91 4.31
N GLN A 20 7.45 35.21 3.67
CA GLN A 20 8.84 35.06 4.16
C GLN A 20 9.54 33.70 4.17
N SER A 21 10.47 33.59 3.21
CA SER A 21 11.72 32.85 3.28
C SER A 21 12.77 33.62 4.09
N ILE A 22 13.54 32.95 4.96
CA ILE A 22 14.81 33.44 5.52
C ILE A 22 15.79 32.27 5.68
N GLN A 23 16.80 32.28 4.80
CA GLN A 23 18.26 32.10 4.98
C GLN A 23 18.89 30.82 5.59
N GLU A 24 19.94 30.40 4.88
CA GLU A 24 20.89 29.30 5.07
C GLU A 24 22.16 29.78 5.88
N PRO A 25 23.29 29.03 5.98
CA PRO A 25 23.83 28.42 7.21
C PRO A 25 25.18 29.02 7.68
N LYS A 26 25.71 28.61 8.87
CA LYS A 26 27.12 28.83 9.25
C LYS A 26 27.74 27.67 10.04
N GLU A 27 28.95 27.33 9.61
CA GLU A 27 29.90 26.32 10.08
C GLU A 27 30.41 26.52 11.52
N ALA A 28 30.81 25.43 12.18
CA ALA A 28 31.86 25.47 13.20
C ALA A 28 32.60 24.12 13.33
N ASN A 29 33.87 24.16 12.91
CA ASN A 29 35.06 23.62 13.56
C ASN A 29 35.42 22.12 13.55
N SER A 30 36.44 21.87 12.73
CA SER A 30 37.47 20.84 12.81
C SER A 30 38.26 20.84 14.13
N THR A 31 38.62 19.65 14.63
CA THR A 31 39.98 19.41 15.17
C THR A 31 40.36 17.93 15.22
N LYS A 32 41.61 17.68 14.83
CA LYS A 32 42.33 16.41 14.65
C LYS A 32 42.68 15.76 15.99
N ALA A 33 42.74 14.42 16.07
CA ALA A 33 43.87 13.70 16.71
C ALA A 33 43.75 12.15 16.69
N GLN A 34 44.81 11.53 16.15
CA GLN A 34 45.50 10.35 16.70
C GLN A 34 44.93 8.92 16.55
N LYS A 35 45.23 8.38 15.36
CA LYS A 35 45.83 7.06 15.09
C LYS A 35 46.50 6.37 16.30
N GLN A 36 45.97 5.21 16.74
CA GLN A 36 46.81 4.14 17.27
C GLN A 36 46.23 2.74 16.99
N LYS A 37 47.10 1.93 16.39
CA LYS A 37 46.88 0.59 15.84
C LYS A 37 47.29 -0.44 16.90
N ARG A 38 46.38 -1.30 17.34
CA ARG A 38 46.71 -2.48 18.16
C ARG A 38 46.05 -3.73 17.57
N ARG A 39 46.93 -4.62 17.11
CA ARG A 39 46.68 -5.99 16.66
C ARG A 39 46.23 -6.84 17.85
N GLY A 40 45.35 -7.82 17.62
CA GLY A 40 45.24 -8.94 18.55
C GLY A 40 43.95 -9.75 18.46
N CYS A 41 44.12 -11.06 18.31
CA CYS A 41 43.16 -12.13 18.65
C CYS A 41 42.05 -12.49 17.64
N ARG A 42 42.47 -13.41 16.75
CA ARG A 42 41.70 -14.58 16.29
C ARG A 42 40.70 -15.05 17.36
N GLY A 43 39.43 -15.19 16.99
CA GLY A 43 38.45 -15.79 17.87
C GLY A 43 37.05 -15.85 17.29
N SER A 44 36.68 -17.03 16.80
CA SER A 44 35.32 -17.58 16.81
C SER A 44 34.24 -16.92 15.91
N ARG A 45 33.88 -17.68 14.87
CA ARG A 45 32.49 -18.00 14.48
C ARG A 45 31.46 -16.86 14.65
N ARG A 46 31.34 -15.99 13.65
CA ARG A 46 30.11 -15.19 13.44
C ARG A 46 29.55 -15.37 12.03
N ARG A 47 29.49 -16.62 11.56
CA ARG A 47 28.63 -17.02 10.45
C ARG A 47 27.23 -17.30 11.01
N HIS A 48 26.48 -16.28 11.43
CA HIS A 48 25.02 -16.32 11.66
C HIS A 48 24.42 -14.99 12.20
N ALA A 49 25.04 -13.84 11.94
CA ALA A 49 24.44 -12.55 12.31
C ALA A 49 23.34 -12.06 11.34
N ASN A 50 23.00 -12.83 10.30
CA ASN A 50 21.98 -12.44 9.31
C ASN A 50 20.54 -12.90 9.65
N ARG A 51 20.26 -13.27 10.90
CA ARG A 51 18.89 -13.56 11.37
C ARG A 51 18.20 -12.33 12.00
N ARG A 52 18.43 -11.13 11.48
CA ARG A 52 17.78 -9.88 11.94
C ARG A 52 16.95 -9.20 10.84
N GLY A 53 16.28 -9.97 9.99
CA GLY A 53 15.54 -9.42 8.85
C GLY A 53 14.17 -10.02 8.59
N ASP A 54 13.68 -10.92 9.44
CA ASP A 54 12.49 -11.75 9.16
C ASP A 54 11.20 -11.23 9.80
N SER A 55 11.10 -9.90 9.96
CA SER A 55 9.87 -9.21 10.37
C SER A 55 9.18 -8.51 9.18
N PHE A 56 9.76 -8.62 7.98
CA PHE A 56 9.26 -8.01 6.74
C PHE A 56 8.24 -8.87 5.97
N GLY A 57 7.81 -10.01 6.52
CA GLY A 57 7.02 -11.00 5.79
C GLY A 57 5.57 -10.59 5.51
N ASP A 58 4.91 -9.95 6.48
CA ASP A 58 3.45 -9.86 6.46
C ASP A 58 2.90 -8.43 6.32
N SER A 59 3.74 -7.40 6.52
CA SER A 59 3.27 -6.01 6.48
C SER A 59 3.13 -5.48 5.04
N PHE A 60 2.06 -4.74 4.77
CA PHE A 60 1.80 -4.07 3.50
C PHE A 60 2.48 -2.70 3.37
N THR A 61 3.25 -2.31 4.39
CA THR A 61 3.98 -1.03 4.47
C THR A 61 4.80 -0.65 3.23
N PRO A 62 5.52 -1.54 2.51
CA PRO A 62 6.30 -1.12 1.33
C PRO A 62 5.43 -0.72 0.13
N TYR A 63 4.15 -1.06 0.12
CA TYR A 63 3.24 -0.78 -0.98
C TYR A 63 2.58 0.59 -0.87
N PHE A 64 2.33 1.10 0.34
CA PHE A 64 1.58 2.36 0.53
C PHE A 64 2.19 3.55 -0.19
N PRO A 65 3.52 3.81 -0.11
CA PRO A 65 4.10 4.93 -0.85
C PRO A 65 4.05 4.74 -2.37
N ARG A 66 4.01 3.49 -2.87
CA ARG A 66 3.92 3.20 -4.30
C ARG A 66 2.53 3.52 -4.84
N VAL A 67 1.49 3.15 -4.09
CA VAL A 67 0.10 3.46 -4.43
C VAL A 67 -0.20 4.95 -4.26
N LEU A 68 0.27 5.59 -3.18
CA LEU A 68 0.02 7.00 -2.93
C LEU A 68 0.55 7.91 -4.05
N LYS A 69 1.75 7.60 -4.58
CA LYS A 69 2.34 8.33 -5.72
C LYS A 69 1.50 8.26 -7.00
N GLN A 70 0.63 7.25 -7.16
CA GLN A 70 -0.29 7.15 -8.30
C GLN A 70 -1.48 8.11 -8.18
N VAL A 71 -1.87 8.46 -6.95
CA VAL A 71 -3.04 9.33 -6.68
C VAL A 71 -2.60 10.78 -6.50
N HIS A 72 -1.56 11.02 -5.70
CA HIS A 72 -1.04 12.36 -5.41
C HIS A 72 0.49 12.38 -5.36
N GLN A 73 1.08 13.17 -6.25
CA GLN A 73 2.51 13.45 -6.22
C GLN A 73 2.80 14.51 -5.14
N GLY A 74 3.80 14.26 -4.29
CA GLY A 74 4.23 15.18 -3.23
C GLY A 74 3.68 14.89 -1.83
N LEU A 75 2.68 14.02 -1.69
CA LEU A 75 2.20 13.58 -0.38
C LEU A 75 3.04 12.43 0.19
N SER A 76 3.20 12.43 1.51
CA SER A 76 3.83 11.36 2.29
C SER A 76 2.92 10.97 3.45
N LEU A 77 3.14 9.78 4.00
CA LEU A 77 2.35 9.22 5.10
C LEU A 77 3.19 9.25 6.37
N SER A 78 2.58 9.61 7.49
CA SER A 78 3.21 9.46 8.81
C SER A 78 3.33 7.97 9.17
N GLN A 79 4.27 7.64 10.07
CA GLN A 79 4.45 6.27 10.54
C GLN A 79 3.18 5.74 11.24
N GLU A 80 2.48 6.59 11.97
CA GLU A 80 1.20 6.26 12.62
C GLU A 80 0.12 5.93 11.58
N ALA A 81 -0.03 6.75 10.53
CA ALA A 81 -0.99 6.49 9.46
C ALA A 81 -0.67 5.17 8.72
N VAL A 82 0.61 4.87 8.51
CA VAL A 82 1.06 3.60 7.92
C VAL A 82 0.64 2.41 8.79
N SER A 83 0.80 2.50 10.12
CA SER A 83 0.38 1.43 11.04
C SER A 83 -1.13 1.22 11.03
N VAL A 84 -1.92 2.29 11.05
CA VAL A 84 -3.39 2.21 11.02
C VAL A 84 -3.88 1.58 9.71
N MET A 85 -3.30 1.96 8.57
CA MET A 85 -3.65 1.38 7.27
C MET A 85 -3.25 -0.09 7.15
N ASP A 86 -2.10 -0.48 7.70
CA ASP A 86 -1.67 -1.88 7.71
C ASP A 86 -2.66 -2.75 8.49
N SER A 87 -3.08 -2.33 9.68
CA SER A 87 -4.12 -3.02 10.45
C SER A 87 -5.47 -3.03 9.74
N MET A 88 -5.85 -1.93 9.07
CA MET A 88 -7.11 -1.86 8.31
C MET A 88 -7.16 -2.88 7.18
N ILE A 89 -6.04 -3.10 6.47
CA ILE A 89 -5.97 -4.09 5.39
C ILE A 89 -6.10 -5.51 5.95
N HIS A 90 -5.45 -5.80 7.08
CA HIS A 90 -5.58 -7.08 7.74
C HIS A 90 -7.02 -7.37 8.20
N ASP A 91 -7.72 -6.39 8.78
CA ASP A 91 -9.14 -6.53 9.17
C ASP A 91 -10.04 -6.85 7.95
N ILE A 92 -9.86 -6.11 6.85
CA ILE A 92 -10.65 -6.36 5.63
C ILE A 92 -10.33 -7.73 5.02
N LEU A 93 -9.05 -8.13 4.99
CA LEU A 93 -8.63 -9.41 4.44
C LEU A 93 -9.17 -10.58 5.26
N ASP A 94 -9.13 -10.49 6.59
CA ASP A 94 -9.65 -11.53 7.48
C ASP A 94 -11.16 -11.69 7.34
N ARG A 95 -11.90 -10.58 7.23
CA ARG A 95 -13.34 -10.61 6.91
C ARG A 95 -13.63 -11.27 5.57
N ILE A 96 -12.89 -10.92 4.51
CA ILE A 96 -13.06 -11.54 3.18
C ILE A 96 -12.75 -13.04 3.23
N ALA A 97 -11.67 -13.44 3.90
CA ALA A 97 -11.28 -14.84 4.02
C ALA A 97 -12.32 -15.66 4.78
N THR A 98 -12.86 -15.10 5.87
CA THR A 98 -13.91 -15.73 6.67
C THR A 98 -15.19 -15.93 5.86
N GLU A 99 -15.69 -14.90 5.19
CA GLU A 99 -16.88 -14.97 4.34
C GLU A 99 -16.69 -15.92 3.14
N ALA A 100 -15.54 -15.87 2.48
CA ALA A 100 -15.24 -16.76 1.36
C ALA A 100 -15.16 -18.23 1.80
N GLY A 101 -14.60 -18.49 2.99
CA GLY A 101 -14.58 -19.82 3.61
C GLY A 101 -15.99 -20.33 3.93
N GLN A 102 -16.85 -19.47 4.48
CA GLN A 102 -18.26 -19.82 4.73
C GLN A 102 -19.00 -20.13 3.42
N LEU A 103 -18.81 -19.35 2.36
CA LEU A 103 -19.40 -19.59 1.04
C LEU A 103 -18.95 -20.92 0.40
N ALA A 104 -17.66 -21.26 0.53
CA ALA A 104 -17.15 -22.55 0.08
C ALA A 104 -17.81 -23.71 0.85
N HIS A 105 -17.94 -23.57 2.17
CA HIS A 105 -18.60 -24.54 3.03
C HIS A 105 -20.09 -24.72 2.69
N TYR A 106 -20.84 -23.65 2.43
CA TYR A 106 -22.23 -23.72 1.98
C TYR A 106 -22.40 -24.47 0.67
N THR A 107 -21.42 -24.34 -0.24
CA THR A 107 -21.43 -25.07 -1.52
C THR A 107 -20.88 -26.50 -1.38
N LYS A 108 -20.55 -26.97 -0.17
CA LYS A 108 -19.90 -28.27 0.10
C LYS A 108 -18.58 -28.46 -0.66
N ARG A 109 -17.87 -27.35 -0.93
CA ARG A 109 -16.56 -27.36 -1.58
C ARG A 109 -15.48 -27.14 -0.52
N VAL A 110 -14.37 -27.87 -0.66
CA VAL A 110 -13.18 -27.69 0.20
C VAL A 110 -12.27 -26.58 -0.34
N THR A 111 -12.35 -26.31 -1.64
CA THR A 111 -11.53 -25.30 -2.32
C THR A 111 -12.27 -23.96 -2.41
N ILE A 112 -11.64 -22.90 -1.91
CA ILE A 112 -12.11 -21.52 -2.11
C ILE A 112 -11.77 -21.11 -3.55
N THR A 113 -12.78 -20.68 -4.31
CA THR A 113 -12.65 -20.24 -5.69
C THR A 113 -12.68 -18.72 -5.82
N SER A 114 -12.21 -18.17 -6.95
CA SER A 114 -12.30 -16.73 -7.23
C SER A 114 -13.74 -16.19 -7.15
N ARG A 115 -14.73 -17.03 -7.50
CA ARG A 115 -16.16 -16.73 -7.33
C ARG A 115 -16.54 -16.50 -5.87
N ASP A 116 -16.01 -17.29 -4.95
CA ASP A 116 -16.32 -17.18 -3.52
C ASP A 116 -15.74 -15.88 -2.95
N ILE A 117 -14.53 -15.52 -3.37
CA ILE A 117 -13.91 -14.23 -3.02
C ILE A 117 -14.71 -13.06 -3.59
N GLN A 118 -15.12 -13.12 -4.87
CA GLN A 118 -15.93 -12.07 -5.49
C GLN A 118 -17.26 -11.87 -4.76
N MET A 119 -17.93 -12.97 -4.41
CA MET A 119 -19.17 -12.95 -3.62
C MET A 119 -18.94 -12.38 -2.21
N ALA A 120 -17.87 -12.77 -1.54
CA ALA A 120 -17.51 -12.23 -0.22
C ALA A 120 -17.27 -10.72 -0.27
N VAL A 121 -16.55 -10.22 -1.27
CA VAL A 121 -16.34 -8.78 -1.49
C VAL A 121 -17.66 -8.04 -1.68
N ARG A 122 -18.60 -8.64 -2.41
CA ARG A 122 -19.94 -8.06 -2.64
C ARG A 122 -20.82 -8.03 -1.39
N LEU A 123 -20.62 -8.96 -0.46
CA LEU A 123 -21.29 -8.98 0.84
C LEU A 123 -20.72 -7.93 1.80
N LEU A 124 -19.39 -7.75 1.79
CA LEU A 124 -18.68 -6.87 2.74
C LEU A 124 -18.66 -5.40 2.32
N LEU A 125 -18.56 -5.11 1.02
CA LEU A 125 -18.39 -3.73 0.52
C LEU A 125 -19.70 -3.16 -0.05
N PRO A 126 -20.20 -2.02 0.47
CA PRO A 126 -21.48 -1.47 0.03
C PRO A 126 -21.42 -0.81 -1.36
N GLY A 127 -22.52 -0.96 -2.10
CA GLY A 127 -22.91 -0.12 -3.24
C GLY A 127 -21.84 0.05 -4.33
N LYS A 128 -21.37 1.30 -4.52
CA LYS A 128 -20.39 1.66 -5.56
C LYS A 128 -19.00 1.08 -5.28
N MET A 129 -18.60 0.96 -4.01
CA MET A 129 -17.28 0.46 -3.64
C MET A 129 -17.11 -1.02 -3.99
N GLY A 130 -18.13 -1.84 -3.70
CA GLY A 130 -18.11 -3.27 -4.06
C GLY A 130 -17.94 -3.49 -5.57
N LYS A 131 -18.69 -2.76 -6.41
CA LYS A 131 -18.57 -2.85 -7.88
C LYS A 131 -17.18 -2.49 -8.39
N LEU A 132 -16.56 -1.44 -7.84
CA LEU A 132 -15.20 -1.05 -8.22
C LEU A 132 -14.17 -2.10 -7.78
N ALA A 133 -14.30 -2.64 -6.56
CA ALA A 133 -13.43 -3.69 -6.06
C ALA A 133 -13.52 -4.98 -6.91
N GLU A 134 -14.74 -5.42 -7.26
CA GLU A 134 -14.95 -6.56 -8.16
C GLU A 134 -14.32 -6.34 -9.54
N ALA A 135 -14.48 -5.13 -10.11
CA ALA A 135 -13.91 -4.79 -11.41
C ALA A 135 -12.37 -4.78 -11.37
N GLN A 136 -11.77 -4.23 -10.31
CA GLN A 136 -10.32 -4.24 -10.11
C GLN A 136 -9.79 -5.67 -9.91
N GLY A 137 -10.46 -6.48 -9.09
CA GLY A 137 -10.11 -7.88 -8.86
C GLY A 137 -10.17 -8.71 -10.15
N THR A 138 -11.21 -8.51 -10.96
CA THR A 138 -11.36 -9.17 -12.27
C THR A 138 -10.24 -8.77 -13.23
N ASN A 139 -9.94 -7.46 -13.33
CA ASN A 139 -8.84 -6.98 -14.17
C ASN A 139 -7.49 -7.58 -13.72
N ALA A 140 -7.22 -7.63 -12.42
CA ALA A 140 -6.02 -8.26 -11.88
C ALA A 140 -5.92 -9.75 -12.27
N ALA A 141 -7.00 -10.53 -12.13
CA ALA A 141 -7.04 -11.94 -12.51
C ALA A 141 -6.85 -12.17 -14.02
N LEU A 142 -7.37 -11.26 -14.85
CA LEU A 142 -7.13 -11.28 -16.30
C LEU A 142 -5.67 -10.98 -16.63
N ARG A 143 -5.05 -10.01 -15.96
CA ARG A 143 -3.63 -9.68 -16.18
C ARG A 143 -2.70 -10.81 -15.78
N THR A 144 -2.98 -11.51 -14.68
CA THR A 144 -2.18 -12.66 -14.23
C THR A 144 -2.31 -13.85 -15.18
N SER A 145 -3.53 -14.17 -15.60
CA SER A 145 -3.77 -15.26 -16.56
C SER A 145 -3.17 -14.98 -17.94
N LEU A 146 -3.29 -13.74 -18.45
CA LEU A 146 -2.63 -13.34 -19.69
C LEU A 146 -1.11 -13.44 -19.58
N CYS A 147 -0.51 -12.93 -18.50
CA CYS A 147 0.94 -13.05 -18.27
C CYS A 147 1.41 -14.51 -18.29
N ALA A 148 0.65 -15.42 -17.67
CA ALA A 148 0.95 -16.85 -17.69
C ALA A 148 0.91 -17.44 -19.11
N ILE A 149 -0.08 -17.07 -19.93
CA ILE A 149 -0.18 -17.51 -21.33
C ILE A 149 0.99 -16.95 -22.17
N TRP A 150 1.33 -15.67 -21.99
CA TRP A 150 2.46 -15.04 -22.68
C TRP A 150 3.79 -15.67 -22.29
N GLN A 151 3.96 -16.07 -21.03
CA GLN A 151 5.14 -16.77 -20.54
C GLN A 151 5.28 -18.17 -21.15
N GLN A 152 4.17 -18.86 -21.45
CA GLN A 152 4.17 -20.16 -22.12
C GLN A 152 4.49 -20.09 -23.61
N ARG A 153 4.35 -18.91 -24.22
CA ARG A 153 4.60 -18.71 -25.66
C ARG A 153 6.07 -18.38 -25.97
N LYS A 154 6.89 -18.16 -24.94
CA LYS A 154 8.30 -17.79 -25.05
C LYS A 154 9.20 -18.96 -24.69
#